data_AF-A0A349CJ04-F1
#
_entry.id   AF-A0A349CJ04-F1
#
_cell.length_a   1.000
_cell.length_b   1.000
_cell.length_c   1.000
_cell.angle_alpha   90.00
_cell.angle_beta   90.00
_cell.angle_gamma   90.00
#
_symmetry.space_group_name_H-M   'P 1'
#
loop_
_entity.id
_entity.type
_entity.pdbx_description
1 polymer ?
#
loop_
_entity_poly.entity_id
_entity_poly.type
_entity_poly.pdbx_seq_one_letter_code
_entity_poly.pdbx_strand_id
1 'polypeptide(L)' 'PKRCPSCRAARKTERNGNGGGYSSSRQMFPVTCSSCGRATEVPFQPRGDKPVYCSDCYRKVSR' A
#
# COMPACT_ATOMS: atom_id res chain seq x y z
N PRO A 1 -18.05 19.24 8.97
CA PRO A 1 -17.21 19.05 7.76
C PRO A 1 -16.78 20.42 7.22
N LYS A 2 -15.52 20.60 6.80
CA LYS A 2 -14.99 21.90 6.33
C LYS A 2 -15.68 22.49 5.07
N ARG A 3 -16.61 21.77 4.43
CA ARG A 3 -17.33 22.15 3.20
C ARG A 3 -18.77 21.62 3.19
N CYS A 4 -19.68 22.34 2.52
CA CYS A 4 -21.07 21.93 2.32
C CYS A 4 -21.19 20.71 1.36
N PRO A 5 -22.35 20.02 1.33
CA PRO A 5 -22.54 18.81 0.52
C PRO A 5 -22.25 19.01 -0.97
N SER A 6 -22.65 20.14 -1.57
CA SER A 6 -22.39 20.45 -2.98
C SER A 6 -20.89 20.67 -3.24
N CYS A 7 -20.19 21.44 -2.41
CA CYS A 7 -18.73 21.62 -2.53
C CYS A 7 -17.96 20.32 -2.26
N ARG A 8 -18.50 19.40 -1.46
CA ARG A 8 -17.93 18.06 -1.26
C ARG A 8 -18.13 17.18 -2.50
N ALA A 9 -19.31 17.24 -3.12
CA ALA A 9 -19.63 16.50 -4.34
C ALA A 9 -18.79 17.00 -5.51
N ALA A 10 -18.74 18.30 -5.77
CA ALA A 10 -17.94 18.90 -6.83
C ALA A 10 -16.45 18.47 -6.74
N ARG A 11 -15.85 18.55 -5.55
CA ARG A 11 -14.46 18.13 -5.35
C ARG A 11 -14.25 16.62 -5.47
N LYS A 12 -15.26 15.80 -5.16
CA LYS A 12 -15.22 14.35 -5.40
C LYS A 12 -15.21 14.09 -6.91
N THR A 13 -16.06 14.79 -7.66
CA THR A 13 -16.15 14.66 -9.13
C THR A 13 -14.87 15.15 -9.82
N GLU A 14 -14.30 16.28 -9.38
CA GLU A 14 -13.00 16.78 -9.87
C GLU A 14 -11.87 15.76 -9.65
N ARG A 15 -11.86 15.08 -8.50
CA ARG A 15 -10.90 13.98 -8.25
C ARG A 15 -11.18 12.73 -9.07
N ASN A 16 -12.43 12.50 -9.46
CA ASN A 16 -12.83 11.33 -10.23
C ASN A 16 -12.54 11.50 -11.74
N GLY A 17 -12.51 12.74 -12.25
CA GLY A 17 -12.15 13.05 -13.63
C GLY A 17 -10.65 12.95 -13.94
N ASN A 18 -9.80 12.97 -12.91
CA ASN A 18 -8.36 12.72 -12.99
C ASN A 18 -7.97 11.49 -12.13
N GLY A 19 -8.84 10.47 -12.12
CA GLY A 19 -8.73 9.28 -11.29
C GLY A 19 -7.76 8.21 -11.79
N GLY A 20 -6.89 8.50 -12.75
CA GLY A 20 -5.91 7.55 -13.28
C GLY A 20 -4.55 7.54 -12.56
N GLY A 21 -4.35 8.41 -11.57
CA GLY A 21 -3.04 8.71 -11.00
C GLY A 21 -2.46 7.72 -9.99
N TYR A 22 -2.93 6.47 -9.95
CA TYR A 22 -2.34 5.47 -9.03
C TYR A 22 -2.34 4.03 -9.55
N SER A 23 -2.36 3.85 -10.87
CA SER A 23 -1.91 2.60 -11.50
C SER A 23 -0.54 2.77 -12.13
N SER A 24 0.36 3.56 -11.52
CA SER A 24 1.76 3.18 -11.60
C SER A 24 1.80 1.82 -10.93
N SER A 25 1.90 0.77 -11.74
CA SER A 25 2.12 -0.60 -11.31
C SER A 25 3.23 -0.56 -10.27
N ARG A 26 2.85 -0.56 -8.98
CA ARG A 26 3.83 -0.55 -7.90
C ARG A 26 4.70 -1.76 -8.15
N GLN A 27 5.99 -1.54 -8.39
CA GLN A 27 6.91 -2.64 -8.58
C GLN A 27 6.90 -3.48 -7.31
N MET A 28 6.44 -4.71 -7.45
CA MET A 28 6.42 -5.70 -6.39
C MET A 28 7.76 -6.43 -6.44
N PHE A 29 8.43 -6.50 -5.29
CA PHE A 29 9.71 -7.19 -5.15
C PHE A 29 9.49 -8.54 -4.47
N PRO A 30 9.90 -9.66 -5.10
CA PRO A 30 9.83 -10.97 -4.46
C PRO A 30 10.82 -11.03 -3.29
N VAL A 31 10.36 -11.55 -2.15
CA VAL A 31 11.15 -11.64 -0.91
C VAL A 31 10.70 -12.85 -0.10
N THR A 32 11.64 -13.41 0.67
CA THR A 32 11.35 -14.52 1.60
C THR A 32 11.02 -13.96 2.98
N CYS A 33 9.89 -14.36 3.56
CA CYS A 33 9.50 -13.96 4.91
C CYS A 33 10.50 -14.47 5.95
N SER A 34 11.07 -13.57 6.77
CA SER A 34 12.06 -13.92 7.79
C SER A 34 11.48 -14.76 8.96
N SER A 35 10.16 -14.80 9.12
CA SER A 35 9.51 -15.54 10.22
C SER A 35 9.04 -16.94 9.82
N CYS A 36 8.54 -17.12 8.60
CA CYS A 36 7.94 -18.39 8.17
C CYS A 36 8.56 -18.99 6.90
N GLY A 37 9.52 -18.30 6.27
CA GLY A 37 10.25 -18.79 5.10
C GLY A 37 9.47 -18.81 3.79
N ARG A 38 8.22 -18.32 3.76
CA ARG A 38 7.41 -18.31 2.53
C ARG A 38 7.82 -17.17 1.60
N ALA A 39 7.71 -17.41 0.29
CA ALA A 39 7.81 -16.36 -0.73
C ALA A 39 6.62 -15.39 -0.62
N THR A 40 6.91 -14.09 -0.64
CA THR A 40 5.92 -13.02 -0.60
C THR A 40 6.41 -11.86 -1.47
N GLU A 41 5.54 -10.89 -1.69
CA GLU A 41 5.86 -9.73 -2.52
C GLU A 41 5.61 -8.44 -1.74
N VAL A 42 6.54 -7.50 -1.84
CA VAL A 42 6.47 -6.22 -1.11
C VAL A 42 6.60 -5.04 -2.07
N PRO A 43 5.93 -3.90 -1.81
CA PRO A 43 5.96 -2.73 -2.69
C PRO A 43 7.21 -1.85 -2.50
N PHE A 44 8.24 -2.37 -1.83
CA PHE A 44 9.49 -1.67 -1.55
C PHE A 44 10.67 -2.61 -1.75
N GLN A 45 11.81 -2.08 -2.20
CA GLN A 45 13.00 -2.90 -2.37
C GLN A 45 13.59 -3.28 -0.99
N PRO A 46 13.74 -4.58 -0.66
CA PRO A 46 14.37 -5.00 0.59
C PRO A 46 15.84 -4.56 0.62
N ARG A 47 16.25 -3.86 1.68
CA ARG A 47 17.64 -3.37 1.83
C ARG A 47 18.55 -4.29 2.66
N GLY A 48 18.03 -5.40 3.17
CA GLY A 48 18.78 -6.39 3.97
C GLY A 48 19.14 -5.95 5.40
N ASP A 49 18.86 -4.69 5.76
CA ASP A 49 19.05 -4.14 7.10
C ASP A 49 17.95 -4.54 8.08
N LYS A 50 16.73 -4.82 7.57
CA LYS A 50 15.55 -5.19 8.37
C LYS A 50 14.91 -6.48 7.89
N PRO A 51 14.35 -7.29 8.80
CA PRO A 51 13.59 -8.47 8.44
C PRO A 51 12.32 -8.08 7.69
N VAL A 52 12.01 -8.83 6.64
CA VAL A 52 10.79 -8.64 5.86
C VAL A 52 9.80 -9.73 6.22
N TYR A 53 8.55 -9.34 6.45
CA TYR A 53 7.50 -10.25 6.87
C TYR A 53 6.38 -10.29 5.84
N CYS A 54 5.78 -11.47 5.67
CA CYS A 54 4.50 -11.58 4.96
C CYS A 54 3.37 -10.93 5.78
N SER A 55 2.25 -10.62 5.14
CA SER A 55 1.10 -9.97 5.76
C SER A 55 0.66 -10.63 7.08
N ASP A 56 0.68 -11.96 7.15
CA ASP A 56 0.28 -12.70 8.35
C ASP A 56 1.28 -12.56 9.50
N CYS A 57 2.58 -12.70 9.21
CA CYS A 57 3.64 -12.55 10.21
C CYS A 57 3.76 -11.09 10.65
N TYR A 58 3.59 -10.14 9.74
CA TYR A 58 3.58 -8.71 10.06
C TYR A 58 2.49 -8.37 11.06
N ARG A 59 1.26 -8.87 10.87
CA ARG A 59 0.13 -8.65 11.80
C ARG A 59 0.37 -9.23 13.20
N LYS A 60 1.22 -10.24 13.33
CA LYS A 60 1.60 -10.82 14.63
C LYS A 60 2.64 -9.97 15.36
N VAL A 61 3.57 -9.36 14.62
CA VAL A 61 4.69 -8.57 15.16
C VAL A 61 4.31 -7.09 15.34
N SER A 62 3.37 -6.57 14.55
CA SER A 62 2.92 -5.16 14.60
C SER A 62 1.89 -4.87 15.69
N ARG A 63 1.65 -5.81 16.61
CA ARG A 63 0.79 -5.66 17.78
C ARG A 63 1.66 -5.45 19.00
#